data_AF-A0AAD8A6M3-F1
#
_entry.id   AF-A0AAD8A6M3-F1
#
_cell.length_a   1.000
_cell.length_b   1.000
_cell.length_c   1.000
_cell.angle_alpha   90.00
_cell.angle_beta   90.00
_cell.angle_gamma   90.00
#
_symmetry.space_group_name_H-M   'P 1'
#
loop_
_entity.id
_entity.type
_entity.pdbx_description
1 polymer ?
#
loop_
_entity_poly.entity_id
_entity_poly.type
_entity_poly.pdbx_seq_one_letter_code
_entity_poly.pdbx_strand_id
1 'polypeptide(L)'
;GSFLLKMFTLYEYETICLIYFLCCAFTSVRVNKPATSKEGNSEVYVVCLEYRGIDVMEPWLSVLRKHFVPVKAMFPHSDIPKDFLDQLYECATIFKNYQTDVIETNIRVYEGFKRKGEDYIIKKIRHLIPDYFLEKYEMKKLDPEDEVVGKDKLRKTMTLNMDPRSEEGSFDDRRKKAVMEPLELLKVLKEELLNIDIDWPHKDVIGVMNFPDCVNGFEIKIGKPVKTVQSSKFCLGRLLKTRNDVRKVARGLLSRSNSNRSDASSTAAANNNDNLAQESELSLIVRDWLKKEHGKSDLKILNYKEKLWTSMETGNEEAELNAFWDIMDVIDDIWRDQSLLLQGYPMLTQFNVGIVYMLCHLFEEVGFVKPNKQDFGIVFCHFRKWNPKMKKFLDEVDTVIQKLQDEGGKRTVLSLFPVNKLCERYSATDTSEKESSDAENKCEDGRMHKCEDNLFYKSVTEVNHLCVKEQVLDIIHNVLH
;
A
#
# COMPACT_ATOMS: atom_id res chain seq x y z
N GLY A 1 15.72 -7.72 -43.68
CA GLY A 1 14.99 -7.46 -42.42
C GLY A 1 15.94 -6.98 -41.34
N SER A 2 15.43 -6.41 -40.25
CA SER A 2 16.24 -5.90 -39.13
C SER A 2 15.86 -6.61 -37.83
N PHE A 3 16.79 -6.65 -36.88
CA PHE A 3 16.62 -7.32 -35.60
C PHE A 3 17.16 -6.43 -34.47
N LEU A 4 16.41 -6.32 -33.38
CA LEU A 4 16.78 -5.55 -32.20
C LEU A 4 16.83 -6.48 -31.00
N LEU A 5 17.99 -6.55 -30.35
CA LEU A 5 18.22 -7.41 -29.19
C LEU A 5 18.63 -6.58 -27.98
N LYS A 6 17.86 -6.67 -26.89
CA LYS A 6 18.24 -6.12 -25.59
C LYS A 6 19.23 -7.06 -24.91
N MET A 7 20.34 -6.51 -24.45
CA MET A 7 21.42 -7.22 -23.76
C MET A 7 21.92 -6.43 -22.55
N PHE A 8 22.83 -7.03 -21.79
CA PHE A 8 23.45 -6.41 -20.62
C PHE A 8 24.96 -6.24 -20.84
N THR A 9 25.77 -7.11 -20.28
CA THR A 9 27.22 -7.07 -20.39
C THR A 9 27.71 -7.63 -21.73
N LEU A 10 28.93 -7.23 -22.12
CA LEU A 10 29.64 -7.72 -23.30
C LEU A 10 30.93 -8.47 -22.90
N TYR A 11 30.97 -9.01 -21.67
CA TYR A 11 32.21 -9.49 -21.05
C TYR A 11 32.43 -10.98 -21.23
N GLU A 12 31.34 -11.73 -21.32
CA GLU A 12 31.34 -13.18 -21.37
C GLU A 12 31.66 -13.66 -22.79
N TYR A 13 32.45 -14.73 -22.93
CA TYR A 13 32.86 -15.23 -24.24
C TYR A 13 31.66 -15.72 -25.06
N GLU A 14 30.59 -16.18 -24.41
CA GLU A 14 29.31 -16.52 -25.02
C GLU A 14 28.68 -15.31 -25.69
N THR A 15 28.75 -14.14 -25.03
CA THR A 15 28.29 -12.87 -25.58
C THR A 15 29.14 -12.45 -26.78
N ILE A 16 30.47 -12.52 -26.67
CA ILE A 16 31.39 -12.22 -27.77
C ILE A 16 31.03 -13.07 -29.01
N CYS A 17 30.86 -14.38 -28.80
CA CYS A 17 30.45 -15.31 -29.84
C CYS A 17 29.09 -14.94 -30.47
N LEU A 18 28.11 -14.57 -29.63
CA LEU A 18 26.79 -14.18 -30.11
C LEU A 18 26.83 -12.91 -30.95
N ILE A 19 27.57 -11.88 -30.53
CA ILE A 19 27.71 -10.65 -31.30
C ILE A 19 28.45 -10.93 -32.61
N TYR A 20 29.50 -11.74 -32.59
CA TYR A 20 30.22 -12.13 -33.80
C TYR A 20 29.30 -12.88 -34.78
N PHE A 21 28.51 -13.83 -34.29
CA PHE A 21 27.50 -14.52 -35.08
C PHE A 21 26.49 -13.55 -35.73
N LEU A 22 26.03 -12.54 -35.00
CA LEU A 22 25.15 -11.50 -35.54
C LEU A 22 25.86 -10.68 -36.64
N CYS A 23 27.15 -10.37 -36.48
CA CYS A 23 27.94 -9.72 -37.54
C CYS A 23 28.06 -10.58 -38.81
N CYS A 24 28.10 -11.91 -38.67
CA CYS A 24 28.07 -12.82 -39.82
C CYS A 24 26.70 -12.86 -40.50
N ALA A 25 25.61 -12.73 -39.74
CA ALA A 25 24.23 -12.86 -40.24
C ALA A 25 23.65 -11.57 -40.84
N PHE A 26 24.18 -10.42 -40.49
CA PHE A 26 23.66 -9.09 -40.89
C PHE A 26 24.73 -8.27 -41.59
N THR A 27 24.32 -7.28 -42.40
CA THR A 27 25.28 -6.37 -43.05
C THR A 27 25.90 -5.42 -42.03
N SER A 28 25.09 -4.90 -41.09
CA SER A 28 25.53 -3.93 -40.08
C SER A 28 25.00 -4.32 -38.71
N VAL A 29 25.87 -4.33 -37.70
CA VAL A 29 25.52 -4.52 -36.30
C VAL A 29 26.05 -3.35 -35.49
N ARG A 30 25.20 -2.74 -34.67
CA ARG A 30 25.55 -1.60 -33.82
C ARG A 30 25.13 -1.86 -32.39
N VAL A 31 25.91 -1.43 -31.42
CA VAL A 31 25.50 -1.45 -30.01
C VAL A 31 25.15 -0.03 -29.60
N ASN A 32 23.97 0.15 -29.02
CA ASN A 32 23.43 1.44 -28.64
C ASN A 32 22.82 1.39 -27.24
N LYS A 33 23.16 2.35 -26.37
CA LYS A 33 22.45 2.60 -25.11
C LYS A 33 21.58 3.85 -25.28
N PRO A 34 20.28 3.73 -25.53
CA PRO A 34 19.43 4.90 -25.69
C PRO A 34 19.31 5.66 -24.36
N ALA A 35 19.15 6.98 -24.41
CA ALA A 35 18.96 7.83 -23.22
C ALA A 35 17.72 7.47 -22.38
N THR A 36 16.77 6.72 -22.95
CA THR A 36 15.59 6.20 -22.25
C THR A 36 15.87 4.93 -21.44
N SER A 37 17.02 4.29 -21.63
CA SER A 37 17.51 3.23 -20.75
C SER A 37 18.15 3.86 -19.51
N LYS A 38 17.95 3.27 -18.33
CA LYS A 38 18.59 3.76 -17.09
C LYS A 38 20.11 3.82 -17.28
N GLU A 39 20.71 4.97 -17.01
CA GLU A 39 22.13 5.21 -17.31
C GLU A 39 23.06 4.34 -16.46
N GLY A 40 22.74 4.16 -15.17
CA GLY A 40 23.56 3.38 -14.22
C GLY A 40 23.42 1.85 -14.33
N ASN A 41 22.63 1.32 -15.26
CA ASN A 41 22.55 -0.13 -15.49
C ASN A 41 23.41 -0.56 -16.69
N SER A 42 23.63 -1.86 -16.84
CA SER A 42 24.40 -2.41 -17.97
C SER A 42 23.54 -2.65 -19.22
N GLU A 43 22.28 -2.22 -19.26
CA GLU A 43 21.39 -2.46 -20.40
C GLU A 43 21.87 -1.72 -21.65
N VAL A 44 22.00 -2.47 -22.75
CA VAL A 44 22.35 -1.99 -24.09
C VAL A 44 21.48 -2.69 -25.15
N TYR A 45 21.43 -2.15 -26.35
CA TYR A 45 20.66 -2.68 -27.46
C TYR A 45 21.57 -2.95 -28.65
N VAL A 46 21.55 -4.19 -29.13
CA VAL A 46 22.22 -4.59 -30.37
C VAL A 46 21.24 -4.42 -31.51
N VAL A 47 21.54 -3.50 -32.42
CA VAL A 47 20.76 -3.14 -33.59
C VAL A 47 21.39 -3.81 -34.81
N CYS A 48 20.76 -4.87 -35.30
CA CYS A 48 21.19 -5.60 -36.48
C CYS A 48 20.35 -5.16 -37.69
N LEU A 49 21.01 -4.72 -38.75
CA LEU A 49 20.41 -4.18 -39.96
C LEU A 49 20.75 -5.04 -41.16
N GLU A 50 19.79 -5.21 -42.07
CA GLU A 50 19.96 -5.90 -43.34
C GLU A 50 20.43 -7.35 -43.17
N TYR A 51 19.52 -8.20 -42.70
CA TYR A 51 19.73 -9.65 -42.66
C TYR A 51 20.15 -10.17 -44.04
N ARG A 52 21.26 -10.92 -44.08
CA ARG A 52 21.89 -11.41 -45.33
C ARG A 52 21.13 -12.54 -46.00
N GLY A 53 20.10 -13.09 -45.36
CA GLY A 53 19.24 -14.14 -45.91
C GLY A 53 19.56 -15.53 -45.36
N ILE A 54 18.60 -16.45 -45.54
CA ILE A 54 18.67 -17.80 -44.98
C ILE A 54 19.81 -18.60 -45.60
N ASP A 55 20.11 -18.41 -46.89
CA ASP A 55 21.11 -19.17 -47.62
C ASP A 55 22.53 -19.04 -47.01
N VAL A 56 22.84 -17.90 -46.40
CA VAL A 56 24.11 -17.65 -45.70
C VAL A 56 24.17 -18.40 -44.37
N MET A 57 23.03 -18.56 -43.70
CA MET A 57 22.94 -19.10 -42.35
C MET A 57 22.61 -20.59 -42.31
N GLU A 58 21.90 -21.10 -43.31
CA GLU A 58 21.37 -22.46 -43.40
C GLU A 58 22.42 -23.55 -43.10
N PRO A 59 23.68 -23.45 -43.60
CA PRO A 59 24.72 -24.45 -43.28
C PRO A 59 25.03 -24.55 -41.79
N TRP A 60 24.83 -23.47 -41.03
CA TRP A 60 25.20 -23.33 -39.63
C TRP A 60 24.02 -23.56 -38.67
N LEU A 61 22.78 -23.29 -39.11
CA LEU A 61 21.60 -23.35 -38.23
C LEU A 61 21.35 -24.75 -37.64
N SER A 62 21.58 -25.80 -38.43
CA SER A 62 21.42 -27.19 -37.97
C SER A 62 22.43 -27.56 -36.87
N VAL A 63 23.69 -27.13 -37.03
CA VAL A 63 24.77 -27.31 -36.06
C VAL A 63 24.48 -26.51 -34.79
N LEU A 64 24.11 -25.24 -34.93
CA LEU A 64 23.81 -24.35 -33.81
C LEU A 64 22.65 -24.87 -32.96
N ARG A 65 21.55 -25.33 -33.58
CA ARG A 65 20.41 -25.91 -32.85
C ARG A 65 20.80 -27.18 -32.09
N LYS A 66 21.68 -28.02 -32.67
CA LYS A 66 22.15 -29.25 -32.03
C LYS A 66 23.05 -29.00 -30.81
N HIS A 67 23.79 -27.88 -30.81
CA HIS A 67 24.80 -27.55 -29.81
C HIS A 67 24.46 -26.33 -28.94
N PHE A 68 23.19 -25.87 -28.96
CA PHE A 68 22.73 -24.65 -28.30
C PHE A 68 22.85 -24.64 -26.76
N VAL A 69 23.16 -25.78 -26.13
CA VAL A 69 23.37 -25.87 -24.67
C VAL A 69 24.87 -25.67 -24.37
N PRO A 70 25.30 -24.51 -23.82
CA PRO A 70 26.69 -24.12 -23.85
C PRO A 70 27.48 -24.78 -22.72
N VAL A 71 28.30 -25.78 -23.07
CA VAL A 71 29.43 -26.22 -22.23
C VAL A 71 30.76 -25.67 -22.80
N LYS A 72 30.73 -25.11 -24.02
CA LYS A 72 31.89 -24.60 -24.78
C LYS A 72 31.51 -23.35 -25.58
N ALA A 73 32.52 -22.54 -25.92
CA ALA A 73 32.38 -21.40 -26.82
C ALA A 73 31.87 -21.83 -28.21
N MET A 74 31.08 -20.96 -28.85
CA MET A 74 30.53 -21.20 -30.19
C MET A 74 31.60 -21.12 -31.28
N PHE A 75 32.59 -20.23 -31.09
CA PHE A 75 33.72 -20.04 -32.00
C PHE A 75 35.04 -20.24 -31.24
N PRO A 76 36.05 -20.85 -31.88
CA PRO A 76 37.43 -20.77 -31.39
C PRO A 76 37.89 -19.31 -31.36
N HIS A 77 38.66 -18.94 -30.34
CA HIS A 77 39.21 -17.58 -30.24
C HIS A 77 40.07 -17.18 -31.45
N SER A 78 40.77 -18.14 -32.06
CA SER A 78 41.58 -17.93 -33.27
C SER A 78 40.77 -17.52 -34.50
N ASP A 79 39.48 -17.86 -34.53
CA ASP A 79 38.61 -17.69 -35.70
C ASP A 79 37.81 -16.39 -35.63
N ILE A 80 37.90 -15.68 -34.50
CA ILE A 80 37.30 -14.36 -34.33
C ILE A 80 38.32 -13.31 -34.76
N PRO A 81 38.00 -12.47 -35.76
CA PRO A 81 38.90 -11.43 -36.24
C PRO A 81 39.32 -10.48 -35.13
N LYS A 82 40.62 -10.13 -35.12
CA LYS A 82 41.19 -9.26 -34.08
C LYS A 82 40.57 -7.86 -34.10
N ASP A 83 40.34 -7.31 -35.28
CA ASP A 83 39.71 -6.00 -35.49
C ASP A 83 38.27 -5.96 -34.97
N PHE A 84 37.54 -7.07 -35.03
CA PHE A 84 36.24 -7.21 -34.36
C PHE A 84 36.39 -7.20 -32.84
N LEU A 85 37.33 -7.96 -32.29
CA LEU A 85 37.57 -8.01 -30.83
C LEU A 85 37.97 -6.64 -30.28
N ASP A 86 38.87 -5.94 -30.98
CA ASP A 86 39.33 -4.60 -30.61
C ASP A 86 38.14 -3.62 -30.53
N GLN A 87 37.25 -3.63 -31.52
CA GLN A 87 36.02 -2.82 -31.51
C GLN A 87 35.05 -3.21 -30.39
N LEU A 88 34.89 -4.51 -30.12
CA LEU A 88 34.01 -4.99 -29.06
C LEU A 88 34.54 -4.56 -27.67
N TYR A 89 35.85 -4.62 -27.45
CA TYR A 89 36.48 -4.19 -26.20
C TYR A 89 36.41 -2.68 -25.99
N GLU A 90 36.59 -1.90 -27.06
CA GLU A 90 36.37 -0.45 -27.02
C GLU A 90 34.91 -0.13 -26.68
N CYS A 91 33.98 -0.78 -27.37
CA CYS A 91 32.54 -0.65 -27.12
C CYS A 91 32.17 -0.99 -25.67
N ALA A 92 32.67 -2.11 -25.14
CA ALA A 92 32.45 -2.53 -23.76
C ALA A 92 33.02 -1.51 -22.76
N THR A 93 34.19 -0.95 -23.06
CA THR A 93 34.86 0.05 -22.22
C THR A 93 34.08 1.37 -22.17
N ILE A 94 33.55 1.83 -23.31
CA ILE A 94 32.71 3.04 -23.39
C ILE A 94 31.49 2.90 -22.48
N PHE A 95 30.73 1.81 -22.62
CA PHE A 95 29.52 1.61 -21.81
C PHE A 95 29.82 1.37 -20.34
N LYS A 96 30.92 0.67 -20.03
CA LYS A 96 31.40 0.51 -18.65
C LYS A 96 31.73 1.87 -18.02
N ASN A 97 32.42 2.76 -18.73
CA ASN A 97 32.76 4.08 -18.20
C ASN A 97 31.50 4.93 -17.96
N TYR A 98 30.56 4.97 -18.90
CA TYR A 98 29.27 5.66 -18.69
C TYR A 98 28.53 5.14 -17.46
N GLN A 99 28.50 3.81 -17.28
CA GLN A 99 27.86 3.20 -16.12
C GLN A 99 28.59 3.58 -14.82
N THR A 100 29.91 3.49 -14.79
CA THR A 100 30.73 3.85 -13.63
C THR A 100 30.52 5.31 -13.23
N ASP A 101 30.60 6.25 -14.18
CA ASP A 101 30.45 7.69 -13.92
C ASP A 101 29.10 8.03 -13.26
N VAL A 102 28.03 7.37 -13.72
CA VAL A 102 26.67 7.56 -13.20
C VAL A 102 26.53 6.95 -11.81
N ILE A 103 27.07 5.75 -11.58
CA ILE A 103 27.05 5.11 -10.26
C ILE A 103 27.82 5.95 -9.24
N GLU A 104 29.03 6.40 -9.58
CA GLU A 104 29.84 7.26 -8.71
C GLU A 104 29.15 8.60 -8.43
N THR A 105 28.49 9.18 -9.44
CA THR A 105 27.67 10.39 -9.25
C THR A 105 26.49 10.14 -8.30
N ASN A 106 25.78 9.02 -8.45
CA ASN A 106 24.67 8.68 -7.57
C ASN A 106 25.13 8.49 -6.12
N ILE A 107 26.25 7.81 -5.88
CA ILE A 107 26.84 7.65 -4.55
C ILE A 107 27.19 9.01 -3.96
N ARG A 108 27.91 9.84 -4.71
CA ARG A 108 28.29 11.20 -4.28
C ARG A 108 27.07 12.04 -3.88
N VAL A 109 26.02 12.02 -4.70
CA VAL A 109 24.79 12.79 -4.45
C VAL A 109 24.03 12.24 -3.24
N TYR A 110 23.98 10.91 -3.09
CA TYR A 110 23.35 10.25 -1.95
C TYR A 110 24.02 10.60 -0.62
N GLU A 111 25.35 10.68 -0.61
CA GLU A 111 26.16 11.10 0.55
C GLU A 111 26.05 12.61 0.86
N GLY A 112 25.27 13.37 0.09
CA GLY A 112 25.02 14.80 0.32
C GLY A 112 26.02 15.74 -0.35
N PHE A 113 26.97 15.23 -1.14
CA PHE A 113 27.97 16.04 -1.85
C PHE A 113 27.44 16.57 -3.19
N LYS A 114 26.44 17.45 -3.13
CA LYS A 114 25.91 18.13 -4.32
C LYS A 114 26.77 19.31 -4.75
N ARG A 115 27.01 19.47 -6.05
CA ARG A 115 27.68 20.66 -6.58
C ARG A 115 26.72 21.85 -6.56
N LYS A 116 27.23 23.05 -6.27
CA LYS A 116 26.41 24.29 -6.30
C LYS A 116 25.77 24.45 -7.69
N GLY A 117 24.45 24.62 -7.72
CA GLY A 117 23.68 24.81 -8.97
C GLY A 117 23.29 23.53 -9.72
N GLU A 118 23.76 22.35 -9.28
CA GLU A 118 23.44 21.06 -9.93
C GLU A 118 21.93 20.79 -9.94
N ASP A 119 21.23 21.01 -8.82
CA ASP A 119 19.78 20.84 -8.73
C ASP A 119 19.01 21.77 -9.70
N TYR A 120 19.48 23.00 -9.87
CA TYR A 120 18.85 23.96 -10.81
C TYR A 120 19.03 23.49 -12.25
N ILE A 121 20.23 23.06 -12.62
CA ILE A 121 20.55 22.55 -13.96
C ILE A 121 19.71 21.30 -14.26
N ILE A 122 19.69 20.32 -13.35
CA ILE A 122 18.89 19.09 -13.50
C ILE A 122 17.41 19.44 -13.68
N LYS A 123 16.88 20.34 -12.85
CA LYS A 123 15.49 20.79 -12.97
C LYS A 123 15.24 21.43 -14.33
N LYS A 124 16.13 22.29 -14.83
CA LYS A 124 15.98 22.93 -16.14
C LYS A 124 15.99 21.90 -17.28
N ILE A 125 16.98 21.00 -17.30
CA ILE A 125 17.11 19.94 -18.30
C ILE A 125 15.87 19.04 -18.34
N ARG A 126 15.32 18.70 -17.16
CA ARG A 126 14.11 17.86 -17.06
C ARG A 126 12.89 18.45 -17.79
N HIS A 127 12.79 19.77 -17.91
CA HIS A 127 11.70 20.41 -18.66
C HIS A 127 12.02 20.53 -20.15
N LEU A 128 13.30 20.69 -20.53
CA LEU A 128 13.70 20.85 -21.93
C LEU A 128 13.71 19.53 -22.73
N ILE A 129 14.04 18.40 -22.08
CA ILE A 129 14.12 17.09 -22.75
C ILE A 129 12.79 16.67 -23.38
N PRO A 130 11.63 16.75 -22.70
CA PRO A 130 10.33 16.44 -23.30
C PRO A 130 10.04 17.26 -24.55
N ASP A 131 10.25 18.57 -24.49
CA ASP A 131 9.97 19.47 -25.63
C ASP A 131 10.83 19.09 -26.85
N TYR A 132 12.13 18.88 -26.63
CA TYR A 132 13.04 18.41 -27.67
C TYR A 132 12.62 17.05 -28.25
N PHE A 133 12.18 16.11 -27.40
CA PHE A 133 11.72 14.79 -27.85
C PHE A 133 10.46 14.90 -28.72
N LEU A 134 9.49 15.72 -28.31
CA LEU A 134 8.25 15.92 -29.06
C LEU A 134 8.53 16.55 -30.43
N GLU A 135 9.40 17.55 -30.48
CA GLU A 135 9.82 18.20 -31.72
C GLU A 135 10.58 17.25 -32.65
N LYS A 136 11.62 16.60 -32.15
CA LYS A 136 12.50 15.75 -32.96
C LYS A 136 11.79 14.58 -33.63
N TYR A 137 10.82 13.99 -32.94
CA TYR A 137 10.10 12.81 -33.43
C TYR A 137 8.68 13.15 -33.91
N GLU A 138 8.34 14.43 -34.03
CA GLU A 138 7.03 14.93 -34.47
C GLU A 138 5.86 14.25 -33.73
N MET A 139 6.04 14.04 -32.43
CA MET A 139 5.07 13.32 -31.60
C MET A 139 3.80 14.15 -31.46
N LYS A 140 2.67 13.54 -31.81
CA LYS A 140 1.34 14.16 -31.65
C LYS A 140 0.60 13.55 -30.47
N LYS A 141 -0.28 14.34 -29.87
CA LYS A 141 -1.21 13.83 -28.84
C LYS A 141 -2.12 12.79 -29.50
N LEU A 142 -2.30 11.65 -28.83
CA LEU A 142 -3.26 10.63 -29.25
C LEU A 142 -4.69 11.18 -29.08
N ASP A 143 -5.57 10.88 -30.03
CA ASP A 143 -6.98 11.21 -29.90
C ASP A 143 -7.58 10.45 -28.69
N PRO A 144 -8.36 11.11 -27.80
CA PRO A 144 -9.04 10.44 -26.70
C PRO A 144 -9.86 9.20 -27.10
N GLU A 145 -10.40 9.17 -28.33
CA GLU A 145 -11.15 8.02 -28.85
C GLU A 145 -10.26 6.80 -29.10
N ASP A 146 -8.99 7.02 -29.46
CA ASP A 146 -7.99 5.98 -29.71
C ASP A 146 -7.31 5.46 -28.42
N GLU A 147 -7.61 6.05 -27.27
CA GLU A 147 -7.06 5.61 -25.99
C GLU A 147 -7.64 4.26 -25.58
N VAL A 148 -6.83 3.18 -25.61
CA VAL A 148 -7.25 1.87 -25.06
C VAL A 148 -7.38 1.94 -23.53
N VAL A 149 -6.35 2.48 -22.86
CA VAL A 149 -6.33 2.78 -21.43
C VAL A 149 -5.60 4.11 -21.23
N GLY A 150 -6.32 5.21 -21.45
CA GLY A 150 -5.75 6.55 -21.41
C GLY A 150 -5.50 7.09 -20.02
N LYS A 151 -4.61 8.08 -19.89
CA LYS A 151 -4.42 8.80 -18.62
C LYS A 151 -5.70 9.52 -18.19
N ASP A 152 -6.52 9.97 -19.13
CA ASP A 152 -7.78 10.63 -18.81
C ASP A 152 -8.82 9.62 -18.32
N LYS A 153 -8.88 8.42 -18.93
CA LYS A 153 -9.67 7.29 -18.44
C LYS A 153 -9.19 6.79 -17.06
N LEU A 154 -7.87 6.69 -16.86
CA LEU A 154 -7.26 6.28 -15.59
C LEU A 154 -7.37 7.36 -14.51
N ARG A 155 -7.34 8.65 -14.84
CA ARG A 155 -7.57 9.74 -13.88
C ARG A 155 -9.01 9.76 -13.38
N LYS A 156 -9.98 9.41 -14.25
CA LYS A 156 -11.38 9.19 -13.84
C LYS A 156 -11.50 8.02 -12.87
N THR A 157 -10.66 6.99 -13.03
CA THR A 157 -10.54 5.88 -12.09
C THR A 157 -9.66 6.31 -10.90
N MET A 158 -10.24 6.91 -9.86
CA MET A 158 -9.47 7.36 -8.69
C MET A 158 -8.76 6.19 -7.97
N THR A 159 -7.53 5.90 -8.38
CA THR A 159 -6.64 4.98 -7.67
C THR A 159 -5.92 5.76 -6.57
N LEU A 160 -6.48 5.77 -5.36
CA LEU A 160 -5.84 6.32 -4.18
C LEU A 160 -4.70 5.38 -3.73
N ASN A 161 -3.46 5.69 -4.11
CA ASN A 161 -2.31 5.01 -3.53
C ASN A 161 -1.81 5.78 -2.30
N MET A 162 -2.30 5.37 -1.13
CA MET A 162 -2.00 5.99 0.16
C MET A 162 -0.86 5.29 0.91
N ASP A 163 -0.37 4.16 0.38
CA ASP A 163 0.72 3.40 0.99
C ASP A 163 2.06 3.87 0.40
N PRO A 164 2.92 4.54 1.20
CA PRO A 164 4.22 4.99 0.71
C PRO A 164 5.05 3.77 0.33
N ARG A 165 5.82 3.87 -0.77
CA ARG A 165 6.78 2.82 -1.11
C ARG A 165 7.82 2.71 -0.01
N SER A 166 7.88 1.57 0.65
CA SER A 166 8.97 1.21 1.55
C SER A 166 10.04 0.41 0.80
N GLU A 167 11.30 0.68 1.10
CA GLU A 167 12.41 -0.14 0.61
C GLU A 167 12.42 -1.49 1.35
N GLU A 168 11.94 -2.56 0.68
CA GLU A 168 11.94 -3.93 1.25
C GLU A 168 13.29 -4.66 1.05
N GLY A 169 14.39 -3.92 1.18
CA GLY A 169 15.75 -4.41 0.96
C GLY A 169 16.02 -4.89 -0.48
N SER A 170 17.20 -5.47 -0.69
CA SER A 170 17.60 -6.08 -1.96
C SER A 170 16.89 -7.42 -2.21
N PHE A 171 17.05 -7.97 -3.42
CA PHE A 171 16.57 -9.33 -3.71
C PHE A 171 17.22 -10.38 -2.79
N ASP A 172 18.51 -10.21 -2.49
CA ASP A 172 19.23 -11.10 -1.60
C ASP A 172 18.74 -10.98 -0.15
N ASP A 173 18.39 -9.79 0.31
CA ASP A 173 17.81 -9.60 1.64
C ASP A 173 16.45 -10.30 1.75
N ARG A 174 15.61 -10.19 0.72
CA ARG A 174 14.34 -10.92 0.65
C ARG A 174 14.56 -12.44 0.64
N ARG A 175 15.57 -12.92 -0.09
CA ARG A 175 15.90 -14.35 -0.12
C ARG A 175 16.41 -14.85 1.23
N LYS A 176 17.28 -14.08 1.90
CA LYS A 176 17.76 -14.38 3.26
C LYS A 176 16.61 -14.45 4.26
N LYS A 177 15.71 -13.46 4.25
CA LYS A 177 14.51 -13.45 5.10
C LYS A 177 13.61 -14.66 4.86
N ALA A 178 13.45 -15.09 3.61
CA ALA A 178 12.58 -16.20 3.25
C ALA A 178 13.06 -17.57 3.79
N VAL A 179 14.36 -17.72 4.08
CA VAL A 179 14.96 -18.95 4.61
C VAL A 179 15.40 -18.82 6.07
N MET A 180 15.11 -17.68 6.71
CA MET A 180 15.50 -17.38 8.08
C MET A 180 14.73 -18.24 9.08
N GLU A 181 15.39 -18.64 10.17
CA GLU A 181 14.72 -19.39 11.23
C GLU A 181 13.61 -18.57 11.90
N PRO A 182 12.47 -19.18 12.29
CA PRO A 182 11.28 -18.42 12.69
C PRO A 182 11.51 -17.44 13.85
N LEU A 183 12.27 -17.83 14.88
CA LEU A 183 12.55 -16.95 16.03
C LEU A 183 13.51 -15.80 15.66
N GLU A 184 14.43 -16.03 14.73
CA GLU A 184 15.33 -14.98 14.22
C GLU A 184 14.55 -13.99 13.35
N LEU A 185 13.64 -14.50 12.50
CA LEU A 185 12.74 -13.68 11.70
C LEU A 185 11.88 -12.77 12.60
N LEU A 186 11.35 -13.27 13.72
CA LEU A 186 10.59 -12.43 14.65
C LEU A 186 11.43 -11.30 15.26
N LYS A 187 12.73 -11.52 15.52
CA LYS A 187 13.63 -10.46 16.01
C LYS A 187 13.85 -9.39 14.95
N VAL A 188 14.09 -9.78 13.70
CA VAL A 188 14.22 -8.84 12.57
C VAL A 188 12.94 -8.04 12.38
N LEU A 189 11.78 -8.69 12.36
CA LEU A 189 10.48 -8.01 12.23
C LEU A 189 10.20 -7.07 13.40
N LYS A 190 10.64 -7.41 14.62
CA LYS A 190 10.55 -6.54 15.81
C LYS A 190 11.37 -5.26 15.60
N GLU A 191 12.62 -5.38 15.18
CA GLU A 191 13.48 -4.21 14.92
C GLU A 191 12.90 -3.33 13.81
N GLU A 192 12.40 -3.93 12.74
CA GLU A 192 11.74 -3.19 11.66
C GLU A 192 10.52 -2.41 12.15
N LEU A 193 9.68 -3.01 13.01
CA LEU A 193 8.53 -2.32 13.61
C LEU A 193 8.93 -1.18 14.54
N LEU A 194 9.98 -1.37 15.34
CA LEU A 194 10.48 -0.32 16.25
C LEU A 194 10.98 0.90 15.47
N ASN A 195 11.52 0.70 14.26
CA ASN A 195 11.97 1.77 13.36
C ASN A 195 10.82 2.47 12.61
N ILE A 196 9.57 2.02 12.76
CA ILE A 196 8.42 2.69 12.18
C ILE A 196 7.95 3.79 13.13
N ASP A 197 8.27 5.03 12.79
CA ASP A 197 7.75 6.19 13.52
C ASP A 197 6.29 6.48 13.11
N ILE A 198 5.43 6.67 14.12
CA ILE A 198 4.00 6.92 13.95
C ILE A 198 3.61 8.03 14.91
N ASP A 199 3.35 9.20 14.36
CA ASP A 199 2.93 10.36 15.14
C ASP A 199 1.43 10.34 15.39
N TRP A 200 1.05 10.61 16.64
CA TRP A 200 -0.34 10.91 16.95
C TRP A 200 -0.73 12.26 16.33
N PRO A 201 -1.83 12.36 15.56
CA PRO A 201 -2.09 13.54 14.76
C PRO A 201 -2.65 14.72 15.57
N HIS A 202 -2.94 14.53 16.86
CA HIS A 202 -3.51 15.53 17.75
C HIS A 202 -2.53 15.91 18.86
N LYS A 203 -2.68 17.12 19.41
CA LYS A 203 -1.89 17.57 20.56
C LYS A 203 -2.30 16.86 21.85
N ASP A 204 -3.60 16.64 22.00
CA ASP A 204 -4.20 16.03 23.18
C ASP A 204 -4.37 14.51 23.00
N VAL A 205 -4.60 13.83 24.13
CA VAL A 205 -4.89 12.38 24.15
C VAL A 205 -6.17 12.07 23.38
N ILE A 206 -7.14 12.98 23.36
CA ILE A 206 -8.39 12.84 22.62
C ILE A 206 -8.43 13.89 21.51
N GLY A 207 -8.45 13.40 20.28
CA GLY A 207 -8.56 14.21 19.07
C GLY A 207 -10.02 14.45 18.72
N VAL A 208 -10.49 15.65 19.04
CA VAL A 208 -11.89 16.07 18.90
C VAL A 208 -12.16 16.64 17.51
N MET A 209 -13.32 16.30 16.95
CA MET A 209 -13.82 16.87 15.70
C MET A 209 -15.35 16.87 15.63
N ASN A 210 -15.90 17.78 14.81
CA ASN A 210 -17.34 17.93 14.61
C ASN A 210 -17.75 17.48 13.21
N PHE A 211 -18.95 16.91 13.11
CA PHE A 211 -19.58 16.51 11.86
C PHE A 211 -20.99 17.11 11.79
N PRO A 212 -21.52 17.41 10.60
CA PRO A 212 -22.91 17.85 10.49
C PRO A 212 -23.90 16.68 10.64
N ASP A 213 -25.16 17.02 10.88
CA ASP A 213 -26.27 16.10 11.19
C ASP A 213 -26.64 15.08 10.10
N CYS A 214 -26.07 15.19 8.90
CA CYS A 214 -26.44 14.33 7.78
C CYS A 214 -25.30 14.20 6.78
N VAL A 215 -25.23 13.02 6.19
CA VAL A 215 -24.37 12.73 5.03
C VAL A 215 -25.22 12.09 3.93
N ASN A 216 -24.79 12.28 2.68
CA ASN A 216 -25.39 11.66 1.49
C ASN A 216 -24.37 10.71 0.84
N GLY A 217 -24.82 9.92 -0.14
CA GLY A 217 -23.92 9.06 -0.93
C GLY A 217 -23.65 7.70 -0.30
N PHE A 218 -24.59 7.22 0.54
CA PHE A 218 -24.62 5.84 1.01
C PHE A 218 -24.66 4.87 -0.18
N GLU A 219 -23.83 3.83 -0.15
CA GLU A 219 -23.78 2.83 -1.21
C GLU A 219 -23.40 1.46 -0.63
N ILE A 220 -24.25 0.46 -0.83
CA ILE A 220 -23.97 -0.92 -0.46
C ILE A 220 -23.10 -1.57 -1.53
N LYS A 221 -21.90 -2.02 -1.15
CA LYS A 221 -21.08 -2.90 -2.00
C LYS A 221 -21.02 -4.30 -1.39
N ILE A 222 -21.35 -5.30 -2.21
CA ILE A 222 -21.35 -6.71 -1.81
C ILE A 222 -20.17 -7.41 -2.49
N GLY A 223 -19.52 -8.33 -1.78
CA GLY A 223 -18.47 -9.15 -2.35
C GLY A 223 -18.13 -10.36 -1.49
N LYS A 224 -16.97 -10.95 -1.76
CA LYS A 224 -16.49 -12.09 -0.98
C LYS A 224 -16.07 -11.64 0.42
N PRO A 225 -16.37 -12.40 1.46
CA PRO A 225 -15.97 -12.06 2.81
C PRO A 225 -14.47 -11.92 3.01
N VAL A 226 -14.10 -11.00 3.90
CA VAL A 226 -12.71 -10.71 4.21
C VAL A 226 -12.20 -11.72 5.24
N LYS A 227 -11.40 -12.69 4.78
CA LYS A 227 -10.77 -13.67 5.68
C LYS A 227 -9.53 -13.16 6.38
N THR A 228 -8.76 -12.32 5.68
CA THR A 228 -7.52 -11.74 6.20
C THR A 228 -7.28 -10.43 5.49
N VAL A 229 -7.10 -9.36 6.27
CA VAL A 229 -6.76 -8.04 5.73
C VAL A 229 -5.30 -8.07 5.27
N GLN A 230 -5.09 -8.24 3.95
CA GLN A 230 -3.78 -8.17 3.30
C GLN A 230 -3.37 -6.72 2.98
N SER A 231 -4.35 -5.85 2.79
CA SER A 231 -4.15 -4.43 2.52
C SER A 231 -5.38 -3.67 3.01
N SER A 232 -5.17 -2.47 3.53
CA SER A 232 -6.24 -1.54 3.88
C SER A 232 -5.84 -0.14 3.45
N LYS A 233 -6.82 0.68 3.06
CA LYS A 233 -6.58 2.14 2.91
C LYS A 233 -6.44 2.83 4.26
N PHE A 234 -6.80 2.16 5.35
CA PHE A 234 -6.83 2.72 6.69
C PHE A 234 -5.65 2.27 7.56
N CYS A 235 -4.63 1.61 6.98
CA CYS A 235 -3.44 1.16 7.68
C CYS A 235 -2.27 0.94 6.70
N LEU A 236 -1.04 1.29 7.09
CA LEU A 236 0.17 1.06 6.29
C LEU A 236 0.30 -0.41 5.86
N GLY A 237 0.58 -0.64 4.57
CA GLY A 237 0.69 -1.99 4.02
C GLY A 237 1.81 -2.79 4.66
N ARG A 238 2.95 -2.13 4.97
CA ARG A 238 4.07 -2.76 5.70
C ARG A 238 3.67 -3.26 7.09
N LEU A 239 2.81 -2.53 7.84
CA LEU A 239 2.36 -2.96 9.16
C LEU A 239 1.47 -4.19 9.06
N LEU A 240 0.53 -4.20 8.10
CA LEU A 240 -0.35 -5.34 7.86
C LEU A 240 0.42 -6.57 7.39
N LYS A 241 1.41 -6.38 6.52
CA LYS A 241 2.31 -7.46 6.06
C LYS A 241 3.08 -8.06 7.23
N THR A 242 3.77 -7.22 8.02
CA THR A 242 4.50 -7.70 9.20
C THR A 242 3.58 -8.39 10.20
N ARG A 243 2.37 -7.85 10.44
CA ARG A 243 1.36 -8.50 11.29
C ARG A 243 1.00 -9.91 10.79
N ASN A 244 0.76 -10.05 9.49
CA ASN A 244 0.40 -11.33 8.89
C ASN A 244 1.57 -12.33 8.96
N ASP A 245 2.81 -11.87 8.75
CA ASP A 245 4.02 -12.69 8.84
C ASP A 245 4.29 -13.18 10.27
N VAL A 246 4.25 -12.28 11.27
CA VAL A 246 4.42 -12.61 12.70
C VAL A 246 3.39 -13.64 13.14
N ARG A 247 2.12 -13.44 12.77
CA ARG A 247 1.04 -14.38 13.14
C ARG A 247 1.20 -15.74 12.48
N LYS A 248 1.64 -15.78 11.21
CA LYS A 248 1.95 -17.03 10.51
C LYS A 248 3.03 -17.81 11.26
N VAL A 249 4.09 -17.13 11.70
CA VAL A 249 5.16 -17.73 12.51
C VAL A 249 4.62 -18.22 13.85
N ALA A 250 3.89 -17.39 14.60
CA ALA A 250 3.32 -17.73 15.90
C ALA A 250 2.42 -18.97 15.83
N ARG A 251 1.51 -19.04 14.85
CA ARG A 251 0.65 -20.22 14.61
C ARG A 251 1.46 -21.47 14.27
N GLY A 252 2.49 -21.32 13.44
CA GLY A 252 3.40 -22.41 13.09
C GLY A 252 4.12 -23.00 14.30
N LEU A 253 4.62 -22.15 15.21
CA LEU A 253 5.28 -22.59 16.44
C LEU A 253 4.31 -23.30 17.40
N LEU A 254 3.11 -22.74 17.60
CA LEU A 254 2.06 -23.35 18.45
C LEU A 254 1.65 -24.75 17.96
N SER A 255 1.53 -24.93 16.64
CA SER A 255 1.20 -26.23 16.04
C SER A 255 2.29 -27.29 16.28
N ARG A 256 3.57 -26.91 16.24
CA ARG A 256 4.73 -27.79 16.50
C ARG A 256 4.87 -28.18 17.96
N SER A 257 4.53 -27.28 18.89
CA SER A 257 4.50 -27.59 20.33
C SER A 257 3.38 -28.59 20.68
N ASN A 258 2.23 -28.53 20.00
CA ASN A 258 1.12 -29.45 20.25
C ASN A 258 1.33 -30.84 19.63
N SER A 259 2.06 -30.97 18.52
CA SER A 259 2.41 -32.29 17.96
C SER A 259 3.39 -33.09 18.82
N ASN A 260 4.08 -32.46 19.78
CA ASN A 260 5.03 -33.10 20.70
C ASN A 260 4.41 -33.44 22.08
N ARG A 261 3.10 -33.21 22.28
CA ARG A 261 2.37 -33.61 23.48
C ARG A 261 1.23 -34.55 23.10
N SER A 262 1.51 -35.85 23.06
CA SER A 262 0.47 -36.86 23.27
C SER A 262 0.11 -36.86 24.76
N ASP A 263 -1.19 -36.75 25.04
CA ASP A 263 -1.83 -36.86 26.35
C ASP A 263 -1.57 -35.73 27.37
N ALA A 264 -2.30 -34.63 27.17
CA ALA A 264 -3.01 -33.95 28.27
C ALA A 264 -4.10 -33.04 27.71
N SER A 265 -5.35 -33.41 27.97
CA SER A 265 -6.51 -32.53 27.88
C SER A 265 -6.19 -31.16 28.48
N SER A 266 -6.16 -30.12 27.65
CA SER A 266 -6.36 -28.74 28.11
C SER A 266 -6.86 -27.89 26.94
N THR A 267 -8.18 -27.89 26.79
CA THR A 267 -8.91 -26.73 26.30
C THR A 267 -8.59 -25.55 27.23
N ALA A 268 -7.58 -24.75 26.88
CA ALA A 268 -7.53 -23.35 27.29
C ALA A 268 -8.49 -22.57 26.38
N ALA A 269 -9.79 -22.87 26.51
CA ALA A 269 -10.79 -21.89 26.20
C ALA A 269 -10.62 -20.81 27.26
N ALA A 270 -10.09 -19.64 26.87
CA ALA A 270 -10.19 -18.47 27.70
C ALA A 270 -11.67 -18.32 28.06
N ASN A 271 -11.98 -18.36 29.36
CA ASN A 271 -13.29 -18.04 29.89
C ASN A 271 -13.54 -16.54 29.62
N ASN A 272 -13.98 -16.21 28.41
CA ASN A 272 -14.40 -14.86 28.03
C ASN A 272 -15.84 -14.65 28.48
N ASN A 273 -15.97 -14.36 29.77
CA ASN A 273 -17.21 -13.86 30.36
C ASN A 273 -17.27 -12.35 30.07
N ASP A 274 -17.54 -11.99 28.81
CA ASP A 274 -17.36 -10.64 28.29
C ASP A 274 -18.64 -9.80 28.46
N ASN A 275 -18.59 -8.89 29.43
CA ASN A 275 -19.62 -7.87 29.62
C ASN A 275 -19.27 -6.68 28.71
N LEU A 276 -20.10 -6.40 27.68
CA LEU A 276 -19.89 -5.28 26.74
C LEU A 276 -19.72 -3.92 27.44
N ALA A 277 -20.23 -3.80 28.67
CA ALA A 277 -20.13 -2.63 29.54
C ALA A 277 -18.90 -2.61 30.48
N GLN A 278 -17.92 -3.51 30.32
CA GLN A 278 -16.76 -3.59 31.21
C GLN A 278 -15.86 -2.35 31.08
N GLU A 279 -15.63 -1.68 32.22
CA GLU A 279 -14.73 -0.53 32.28
C GLU A 279 -13.25 -0.93 32.13
N SER A 280 -12.52 -0.07 31.44
CA SER A 280 -11.08 -0.13 31.16
C SER A 280 -10.38 1.17 31.56
N GLU A 281 -9.05 1.16 31.59
CA GLU A 281 -8.25 2.39 31.77
C GLU A 281 -8.62 3.46 30.73
N LEU A 282 -8.86 3.06 29.48
CA LEU A 282 -9.31 3.97 28.42
C LEU A 282 -10.68 4.57 28.72
N SER A 283 -11.64 3.77 29.20
CA SER A 283 -12.97 4.26 29.55
C SER A 283 -12.94 5.26 30.70
N LEU A 284 -12.03 5.09 31.67
CA LEU A 284 -11.82 6.03 32.77
C LEU A 284 -11.28 7.37 32.26
N ILE A 285 -10.28 7.34 31.37
CA ILE A 285 -9.73 8.53 30.71
C ILE A 285 -10.84 9.30 29.97
N VAL A 286 -11.69 8.59 29.22
CA VAL A 286 -12.80 9.19 28.47
C VAL A 286 -13.84 9.79 29.42
N ARG A 287 -14.21 9.10 30.50
CA ARG A 287 -15.16 9.63 31.50
C ARG A 287 -14.64 10.90 32.17
N ASP A 288 -13.36 10.92 32.56
CA ASP A 288 -12.76 12.09 33.21
C ASP A 288 -12.66 13.27 32.26
N TRP A 289 -12.33 13.02 30.98
CA TRP A 289 -12.37 14.02 29.93
C TRP A 289 -13.80 14.57 29.72
N LEU A 290 -14.82 13.72 29.59
CA LEU A 290 -16.22 14.14 29.46
C LEU A 290 -16.70 14.99 30.64
N LYS A 291 -16.36 14.58 31.88
CA LYS A 291 -16.69 15.36 33.08
C LYS A 291 -16.03 16.74 33.06
N LYS A 292 -14.78 16.82 32.61
CA LYS A 292 -14.01 18.06 32.58
C LYS A 292 -14.53 19.03 31.52
N GLU A 293 -14.78 18.55 30.30
CA GLU A 293 -15.16 19.40 29.17
C GLU A 293 -16.68 19.69 29.11
N HIS A 294 -17.52 18.78 29.60
CA HIS A 294 -18.98 18.88 29.45
C HIS A 294 -19.78 18.79 30.76
N GLY A 295 -19.13 18.53 31.91
CA GLY A 295 -19.78 18.52 33.23
C GLY A 295 -20.71 17.32 33.50
N LYS A 296 -20.89 16.40 32.55
CA LYS A 296 -21.69 15.18 32.66
C LYS A 296 -20.90 13.97 32.13
N SER A 297 -21.24 12.76 32.60
CA SER A 297 -20.54 11.52 32.22
C SER A 297 -21.48 10.40 31.79
N ASP A 298 -22.61 10.74 31.18
CA ASP A 298 -23.56 9.72 30.71
C ASP A 298 -23.00 9.06 29.45
N LEU A 299 -22.28 7.95 29.67
CA LEU A 299 -21.46 7.25 28.70
C LEU A 299 -21.89 5.78 28.66
N LYS A 300 -22.44 5.36 27.54
CA LYS A 300 -22.59 3.93 27.19
C LYS A 300 -21.27 3.42 26.61
N ILE A 301 -20.91 2.17 26.91
CA ILE A 301 -19.65 1.55 26.46
C ILE A 301 -19.98 0.28 25.69
N LEU A 302 -19.37 0.12 24.52
CA LEU A 302 -19.33 -1.13 23.75
C LEU A 302 -17.87 -1.56 23.58
N ASN A 303 -17.51 -2.69 24.18
CA ASN A 303 -16.14 -3.19 24.21
C ASN A 303 -15.93 -4.41 23.30
N TYR A 304 -15.05 -4.28 22.29
CA TYR A 304 -14.77 -5.29 21.26
C TYR A 304 -13.33 -5.84 21.27
N LYS A 305 -12.55 -5.51 22.31
CA LYS A 305 -11.08 -5.66 22.36
C LYS A 305 -10.52 -6.99 21.86
N GLU A 306 -11.11 -8.13 22.22
CA GLU A 306 -10.58 -9.45 21.83
C GLU A 306 -11.40 -10.15 20.74
N LYS A 307 -12.73 -9.94 20.74
CA LYS A 307 -13.69 -10.68 19.91
C LYS A 307 -13.55 -10.36 18.42
N LEU A 308 -13.59 -9.07 18.04
CA LEU A 308 -13.61 -8.71 16.62
C LEU A 308 -12.25 -8.81 15.94
N TRP A 309 -11.18 -8.43 16.64
CA TRP A 309 -9.83 -8.53 16.08
C TRP A 309 -9.47 -9.97 15.72
N THR A 310 -9.78 -10.93 16.60
CA THR A 310 -9.62 -12.36 16.33
C THR A 310 -10.54 -12.83 15.19
N SER A 311 -11.75 -12.31 15.12
CA SER A 311 -12.75 -12.68 14.10
C SER A 311 -12.36 -12.30 12.68
N MET A 312 -11.85 -11.08 12.48
CA MET A 312 -11.32 -10.59 11.19
C MET A 312 -10.18 -11.48 10.64
N GLU A 313 -9.59 -12.33 11.48
CA GLU A 313 -8.44 -13.17 11.14
C GLU A 313 -8.81 -14.63 10.91
N THR A 314 -9.82 -15.13 11.60
CA THR A 314 -10.40 -16.44 11.36
C THR A 314 -11.39 -16.41 10.20
N GLY A 315 -11.72 -15.21 9.70
CA GLY A 315 -12.77 -15.00 8.71
C GLY A 315 -14.14 -15.31 9.29
N ASN A 316 -14.30 -15.13 10.60
CA ASN A 316 -15.59 -15.28 11.25
C ASN A 316 -16.38 -13.98 11.02
N GLU A 317 -17.21 -13.99 9.99
CA GLU A 317 -18.10 -12.87 9.62
C GLU A 317 -19.13 -12.58 10.71
N GLU A 318 -19.47 -13.59 11.52
CA GLU A 318 -20.51 -13.50 12.54
C GLU A 318 -20.16 -12.44 13.59
N ALA A 319 -18.89 -12.26 13.97
CA ALA A 319 -18.57 -11.23 14.96
C ALA A 319 -18.60 -9.79 14.41
N GLU A 320 -18.29 -9.58 13.12
CA GLU A 320 -18.44 -8.25 12.50
C GLU A 320 -19.93 -7.88 12.40
N LEU A 321 -20.78 -8.84 12.01
CA LEU A 321 -22.23 -8.66 11.92
C LEU A 321 -22.87 -8.47 13.31
N ASN A 322 -22.46 -9.27 14.30
CA ASN A 322 -22.90 -9.08 15.68
C ASN A 322 -22.53 -7.70 16.21
N ALA A 323 -21.33 -7.20 15.94
CA ALA A 323 -20.96 -5.84 16.33
C ALA A 323 -21.82 -4.77 15.64
N PHE A 324 -22.19 -4.98 14.38
CA PHE A 324 -23.13 -4.10 13.70
C PHE A 324 -24.47 -4.04 14.45
N TRP A 325 -25.06 -5.20 14.77
CA TRP A 325 -26.33 -5.26 15.51
C TRP A 325 -26.22 -4.69 16.93
N ASP A 326 -25.16 -5.02 17.67
CA ASP A 326 -24.88 -4.46 19.01
C ASP A 326 -24.86 -2.92 18.98
N ILE A 327 -24.25 -2.33 17.94
CA ILE A 327 -24.22 -0.87 17.76
C ILE A 327 -25.62 -0.34 17.43
N MET A 328 -26.35 -0.99 16.51
CA MET A 328 -27.70 -0.54 16.14
C MET A 328 -28.65 -0.55 17.35
N ASP A 329 -28.64 -1.61 18.15
CA ASP A 329 -29.45 -1.74 19.36
C ASP A 329 -29.14 -0.61 20.35
N VAL A 330 -27.85 -0.31 20.59
CA VAL A 330 -27.45 0.77 21.49
C VAL A 330 -27.89 2.14 20.97
N ILE A 331 -27.82 2.39 19.65
CA ILE A 331 -28.24 3.65 19.04
C ILE A 331 -29.78 3.78 19.00
N ASP A 332 -30.53 2.68 18.90
CA ASP A 332 -31.99 2.73 19.03
C ASP A 332 -32.42 3.04 20.48
N ASP A 333 -31.63 2.63 21.47
CA ASP A 333 -31.88 2.87 22.90
C ASP A 333 -31.20 4.13 23.47
N ILE A 334 -30.39 4.87 22.70
CA ILE A 334 -29.66 6.04 23.21
C ILE A 334 -30.58 7.28 23.27
N TRP A 335 -30.58 7.96 24.42
CA TRP A 335 -31.34 9.19 24.60
C TRP A 335 -30.54 10.41 24.13
N ARG A 336 -31.22 11.54 23.89
CA ARG A 336 -30.56 12.80 23.53
C ARG A 336 -29.52 13.19 24.57
N ASP A 337 -28.41 13.74 24.09
CA ASP A 337 -27.25 14.19 24.88
C ASP A 337 -26.45 13.08 25.58
N GLN A 338 -26.81 11.81 25.40
CA GLN A 338 -25.98 10.69 25.89
C GLN A 338 -24.78 10.45 24.97
N SER A 339 -23.69 9.95 25.52
CA SER A 339 -22.46 9.64 24.80
C SER A 339 -22.24 8.13 24.66
N LEU A 340 -21.51 7.72 23.63
CA LEU A 340 -21.16 6.34 23.34
C LEU A 340 -19.64 6.20 23.17
N LEU A 341 -19.03 5.22 23.84
CA LEU A 341 -17.65 4.81 23.60
C LEU A 341 -17.63 3.47 22.87
N LEU A 342 -17.08 3.46 21.65
CA LEU A 342 -16.68 2.22 20.97
C LEU A 342 -15.22 1.92 21.33
N GLN A 343 -15.01 0.91 22.16
CA GLN A 343 -13.68 0.48 22.59
C GLN A 343 -13.24 -0.76 21.83
N GLY A 344 -12.02 -0.75 21.30
CA GLY A 344 -11.43 -1.88 20.59
C GLY A 344 -12.07 -2.21 19.24
N TYR A 345 -12.93 -1.34 18.69
CA TYR A 345 -13.63 -1.59 17.43
C TYR A 345 -12.68 -1.45 16.22
N PRO A 346 -12.38 -2.51 15.45
CA PRO A 346 -11.37 -2.45 14.40
C PRO A 346 -11.80 -1.61 13.19
N MET A 347 -10.93 -0.71 12.73
CA MET A 347 -11.17 0.16 11.58
C MET A 347 -10.35 -0.22 10.34
N LEU A 348 -10.14 -1.51 10.10
CA LEU A 348 -9.32 -1.98 8.98
C LEU A 348 -10.11 -2.25 7.70
N THR A 349 -11.41 -2.53 7.80
CA THR A 349 -12.29 -2.78 6.67
C THR A 349 -13.10 -1.53 6.33
N GLN A 350 -13.51 -1.42 5.06
CA GLN A 350 -14.31 -0.29 4.60
C GLN A 350 -15.73 -0.31 5.22
N PHE A 351 -16.26 -1.50 5.51
CA PHE A 351 -17.50 -1.69 6.24
C PHE A 351 -17.43 -1.06 7.64
N ASN A 352 -16.44 -1.44 8.46
CA ASN A 352 -16.30 -0.93 9.83
C ASN A 352 -16.04 0.57 9.88
N VAL A 353 -15.17 1.08 8.98
CA VAL A 353 -14.93 2.53 8.87
C VAL A 353 -16.19 3.26 8.40
N GLY A 354 -16.99 2.64 7.53
CA GLY A 354 -18.29 3.15 7.11
C GLY A 354 -19.27 3.29 8.28
N ILE A 355 -19.35 2.29 9.16
CA ILE A 355 -20.19 2.36 10.37
C ILE A 355 -19.73 3.51 11.27
N VAL A 356 -18.44 3.58 11.60
CA VAL A 356 -17.87 4.67 12.41
C VAL A 356 -18.17 6.04 11.79
N TYR A 357 -17.98 6.18 10.47
CA TYR A 357 -18.24 7.41 9.75
C TYR A 357 -19.72 7.81 9.80
N MET A 358 -20.65 6.85 9.70
CA MET A 358 -22.09 7.12 9.85
C MET A 358 -22.43 7.57 11.27
N LEU A 359 -21.87 6.92 12.28
CA LEU A 359 -22.05 7.30 13.68
C LEU A 359 -21.55 8.73 13.94
N CYS A 360 -20.45 9.16 13.31
CA CYS A 360 -19.95 10.52 13.46
C CYS A 360 -21.02 11.59 13.18
N HIS A 361 -21.95 11.33 12.24
CA HIS A 361 -23.03 12.25 11.86
C HIS A 361 -24.24 12.25 12.81
N LEU A 362 -24.32 11.30 13.75
CA LEU A 362 -25.41 11.18 14.72
C LEU A 362 -25.12 11.89 16.05
N PHE A 363 -23.89 12.34 16.27
CA PHE A 363 -23.42 12.92 17.52
C PHE A 363 -22.89 14.34 17.32
N GLU A 364 -22.89 15.14 18.38
CA GLU A 364 -22.42 16.53 18.31
C GLU A 364 -20.94 16.62 18.01
N GLU A 365 -20.17 15.79 18.73
CA GLU A 365 -18.73 15.80 18.75
C GLU A 365 -18.20 14.36 18.74
N VAL A 366 -17.06 14.13 18.08
CA VAL A 366 -16.40 12.82 18.02
C VAL A 366 -14.96 12.96 18.46
N GLY A 367 -14.55 12.14 19.42
CA GLY A 367 -13.19 12.07 19.95
C GLY A 367 -12.51 10.76 19.58
N PHE A 368 -11.39 10.83 18.87
CA PHE A 368 -10.50 9.68 18.71
C PHE A 368 -9.53 9.63 19.87
N VAL A 369 -9.48 8.51 20.60
CA VAL A 369 -8.61 8.35 21.77
C VAL A 369 -7.27 7.77 21.32
N LYS A 370 -6.17 8.43 21.72
CA LYS A 370 -4.81 7.94 21.50
C LYS A 370 -4.69 6.53 22.10
N PRO A 371 -4.25 5.53 21.32
CA PRO A 371 -4.10 4.18 21.84
C PRO A 371 -3.15 4.11 23.04
N ASN A 372 -3.53 3.32 24.04
CA ASN A 372 -2.70 2.90 25.16
C ASN A 372 -2.46 1.39 25.04
N LYS A 373 -1.26 0.99 24.56
CA LYS A 373 -0.96 -0.38 24.13
C LYS A 373 -1.96 -0.82 23.05
N GLN A 374 -2.61 -1.98 23.24
CA GLN A 374 -3.66 -2.48 22.34
C GLN A 374 -5.03 -1.83 22.55
N ASP A 375 -5.19 -1.00 23.59
CA ASP A 375 -6.47 -0.39 23.91
C ASP A 375 -6.64 0.94 23.18
N PHE A 376 -7.71 1.07 22.42
CA PHE A 376 -8.04 2.28 21.67
C PHE A 376 -9.57 2.42 21.60
N GLY A 377 -10.05 3.62 21.30
CA GLY A 377 -11.48 3.83 21.21
C GLY A 377 -11.87 5.12 20.53
N ILE A 378 -13.16 5.23 20.24
CA ILE A 378 -13.79 6.40 19.66
C ILE A 378 -14.96 6.75 20.56
N VAL A 379 -14.94 7.96 21.09
CA VAL A 379 -16.05 8.52 21.86
C VAL A 379 -16.91 9.37 20.94
N PHE A 380 -18.21 9.13 20.95
CA PHE A 380 -19.23 9.90 20.27
C PHE A 380 -20.03 10.64 21.33
N CYS A 381 -19.96 11.96 21.33
CA CYS A 381 -20.46 12.79 22.41
C CYS A 381 -21.78 13.46 22.03
N HIS A 382 -22.74 13.40 22.95
CA HIS A 382 -24.07 14.01 22.83
C HIS A 382 -24.82 13.58 21.56
N PHE A 383 -25.54 12.47 21.67
CA PHE A 383 -26.40 11.98 20.60
C PHE A 383 -27.43 13.05 20.23
N ARG A 384 -27.48 13.38 18.94
CA ARG A 384 -28.40 14.36 18.37
C ARG A 384 -29.81 13.74 18.28
N LYS A 385 -30.00 12.94 17.23
CA LYS A 385 -31.23 12.20 16.90
C LYS A 385 -30.97 11.30 15.71
N TRP A 386 -31.84 10.32 15.52
CA TRP A 386 -31.88 9.55 14.28
C TRP A 386 -32.15 10.42 13.06
N ASN A 387 -31.30 10.24 12.03
CA ASN A 387 -31.57 10.75 10.70
C ASN A 387 -32.44 9.74 9.92
N PRO A 388 -33.65 10.11 9.46
CA PRO A 388 -34.56 9.15 8.81
C PRO A 388 -33.99 8.50 7.54
N LYS A 389 -33.17 9.22 6.77
CA LYS A 389 -32.54 8.66 5.56
C LYS A 389 -31.48 7.63 5.94
N MET A 390 -30.68 7.92 6.95
CA MET A 390 -29.66 7.01 7.46
C MET A 390 -30.28 5.76 8.08
N LYS A 391 -31.33 5.92 8.91
CA LYS A 391 -32.06 4.80 9.51
C LYS A 391 -32.61 3.86 8.45
N LYS A 392 -33.33 4.40 7.46
CA LYS A 392 -33.84 3.63 6.33
C LYS A 392 -32.74 2.88 5.57
N PHE A 393 -31.56 3.50 5.39
CA PHE A 393 -30.43 2.85 4.74
C PHE A 393 -29.84 1.73 5.59
N LEU A 394 -29.74 1.90 6.91
CA LEU A 394 -29.27 0.84 7.81
C LEU A 394 -30.27 -0.34 7.90
N ASP A 395 -31.57 -0.06 7.84
CA ASP A 395 -32.61 -1.10 7.72
C ASP A 395 -32.47 -1.89 6.41
N GLU A 396 -32.11 -1.21 5.31
CA GLU A 396 -31.79 -1.86 4.02
C GLU A 396 -30.52 -2.72 4.13
N VAL A 397 -29.48 -2.22 4.80
CA VAL A 397 -28.24 -2.97 5.05
C VAL A 397 -28.53 -4.24 5.85
N ASP A 398 -29.33 -4.17 6.91
CA ASP A 398 -29.75 -5.32 7.71
C ASP A 398 -30.52 -6.35 6.87
N THR A 399 -31.47 -5.88 6.06
CA THR A 399 -32.21 -6.75 5.11
C THR A 399 -31.28 -7.45 4.12
N VAL A 400 -30.27 -6.73 3.60
CA VAL A 400 -29.26 -7.30 2.69
C VAL A 400 -28.39 -8.32 3.42
N ILE A 401 -27.96 -8.05 4.65
CA ILE A 401 -27.16 -8.98 5.46
C ILE A 401 -27.93 -10.29 5.68
N GLN A 402 -29.19 -10.21 6.14
CA GLN A 402 -30.02 -11.39 6.38
C GLN A 402 -30.21 -12.21 5.11
N LYS A 403 -30.51 -11.56 3.98
CA LYS A 403 -30.62 -12.23 2.68
C LYS A 403 -29.33 -12.95 2.28
N LEU A 404 -28.17 -12.34 2.50
CA LEU A 404 -26.87 -12.94 2.16
C LEU A 404 -26.54 -14.14 3.07
N GLN A 405 -26.97 -14.10 4.33
CA GLN A 405 -26.87 -15.24 5.26
C GLN A 405 -27.77 -16.39 4.79
N ASP A 406 -29.01 -16.12 4.38
CA ASP A 406 -29.95 -17.11 3.83
C ASP A 406 -29.44 -17.76 2.53
N GLU A 407 -28.71 -17.00 1.70
CA GLU A 407 -28.04 -17.50 0.49
C GLU A 407 -26.77 -18.35 0.79
N GLY A 408 -26.49 -18.65 2.07
CA GLY A 408 -25.41 -19.51 2.53
C GLY A 408 -24.08 -18.79 2.76
N GLY A 409 -24.09 -17.48 3.01
CA GLY A 409 -22.93 -16.72 3.52
C GLY A 409 -21.72 -16.66 2.58
N LYS A 410 -21.90 -16.90 1.27
CA LYS A 410 -20.78 -16.84 0.30
C LYS A 410 -20.33 -15.42 -0.03
N ARG A 411 -21.16 -14.44 0.33
CA ARG A 411 -20.97 -13.01 0.10
C ARG A 411 -21.38 -12.25 1.34
N THR A 412 -20.77 -11.10 1.56
CA THR A 412 -21.12 -10.18 2.65
C THR A 412 -21.08 -8.73 2.15
N VAL A 413 -21.58 -7.81 2.97
CA VAL A 413 -21.48 -6.37 2.74
C VAL A 413 -20.04 -5.94 3.04
N LEU A 414 -19.36 -5.37 2.05
CA LEU A 414 -17.96 -4.94 2.15
C LEU A 414 -17.83 -3.44 2.40
N SER A 415 -18.84 -2.67 2.05
CA SER A 415 -18.82 -1.22 2.22
C SER A 415 -20.23 -0.63 2.30
N LEU A 416 -20.32 0.45 3.06
CA LEU A 416 -21.49 1.33 3.20
C LEU A 416 -21.31 2.68 2.49
N PHE A 417 -20.08 2.98 2.04
CA PHE A 417 -19.68 4.25 1.43
C PHE A 417 -18.64 4.06 0.33
N PRO A 418 -18.57 4.90 -0.71
CA PRO A 418 -17.43 4.93 -1.63
C PRO A 418 -16.12 5.22 -0.87
N VAL A 419 -15.04 4.48 -1.20
CA VAL A 419 -13.77 4.58 -0.43
C VAL A 419 -13.16 5.97 -0.54
N ASN A 420 -13.32 6.63 -1.68
CA ASN A 420 -12.86 8.00 -1.86
C ASN A 420 -13.59 8.96 -0.92
N LYS A 421 -14.88 8.78 -0.63
CA LYS A 421 -15.59 9.62 0.35
C LYS A 421 -15.06 9.45 1.78
N LEU A 422 -14.58 8.27 2.14
CA LEU A 422 -13.94 8.01 3.44
C LEU A 422 -12.49 8.54 3.48
N CYS A 423 -11.83 8.65 2.33
CA CYS A 423 -10.46 9.13 2.17
C CYS A 423 -10.37 10.61 1.72
N GLU A 424 -11.47 11.27 1.43
CA GLU A 424 -11.57 12.66 0.95
C GLU A 424 -12.30 13.55 1.97
N ARG A 425 -12.23 14.86 1.71
CA ARG A 425 -12.69 15.97 2.57
C ARG A 425 -14.14 15.81 3.02
N TYR A 426 -14.38 16.10 4.30
CA TYR A 426 -15.67 16.58 4.76
C TYR A 426 -15.70 18.12 4.65
N SER A 427 -15.95 18.65 3.46
CA SER A 427 -16.33 20.05 3.30
C SER A 427 -17.84 20.15 3.45
N ALA A 428 -18.31 20.63 4.60
CA ALA A 428 -19.67 21.11 4.72
C ALA A 428 -19.82 22.32 3.79
N THR A 429 -20.38 22.10 2.59
CA THR A 429 -21.33 22.94 1.83
C THR A 429 -21.36 22.51 0.36
N ASP A 430 -22.40 21.76 0.02
CA ASP A 430 -22.97 21.78 -1.34
C ASP A 430 -23.52 23.18 -1.58
N THR A 431 -22.77 24.03 -2.28
CA THR A 431 -23.34 25.14 -3.03
C THR A 431 -22.73 25.15 -4.42
N SER A 432 -23.51 24.58 -5.34
CA SER A 432 -23.68 24.96 -6.75
C SER A 432 -22.45 25.17 -7.64
N GLU A 433 -22.41 24.37 -8.70
CA GLU A 433 -22.17 24.80 -10.10
C GLU A 433 -21.74 26.26 -10.28
N LYS A 434 -20.52 26.46 -10.80
CA LYS A 434 -20.27 27.36 -11.93
C LYS A 434 -18.89 27.09 -12.54
N GLU A 435 -18.94 26.65 -13.79
CA GLU A 435 -17.89 26.85 -14.77
C GLU A 435 -17.49 28.34 -14.82
N SER A 436 -16.20 28.65 -14.93
CA SER A 436 -15.68 29.57 -15.96
C SER A 436 -14.15 29.66 -15.92
N SER A 437 -13.67 29.95 -17.11
CA SER A 437 -12.32 30.06 -17.66
C SER A 437 -11.37 31.08 -17.03
N ASP A 438 -10.07 30.82 -17.24
CA ASP A 438 -8.95 31.75 -17.48
C ASP A 438 -8.79 33.00 -16.61
N ALA A 439 -7.70 33.04 -15.83
CA ALA A 439 -6.81 34.20 -15.76
C ALA A 439 -5.47 33.85 -15.07
N GLU A 440 -4.38 34.18 -15.75
CA GLU A 440 -3.01 34.20 -15.24
C GLU A 440 -2.74 35.38 -14.27
N ASN A 441 -1.63 35.24 -13.51
CA ASN A 441 -0.84 36.28 -12.82
C ASN A 441 -1.45 36.84 -11.50
N LYS A 442 -0.78 36.86 -10.34
CA LYS A 442 0.60 37.26 -10.01
C LYS A 442 1.02 36.87 -8.56
N CYS A 443 2.33 36.82 -8.33
CA CYS A 443 3.06 36.68 -7.06
C CYS A 443 2.61 37.60 -5.91
N GLU A 444 2.56 37.10 -4.67
CA GLU A 444 3.39 37.50 -3.50
C GLU A 444 2.95 36.80 -2.20
N ASP A 445 3.93 36.52 -1.33
CA ASP A 445 3.84 35.94 0.03
C ASP A 445 3.43 34.46 0.21
N GLY A 446 4.37 33.56 -0.13
CA GLY A 446 4.28 32.12 0.13
C GLY A 446 4.54 31.73 1.58
N ARG A 447 3.70 32.17 2.52
CA ARG A 447 3.41 31.33 3.70
C ARG A 447 2.23 30.45 3.32
N MET A 448 2.53 29.28 2.73
CA MET A 448 1.55 28.20 2.64
C MET A 448 1.15 27.83 4.07
N HIS A 449 0.03 28.38 4.55
CA HIS A 449 -0.76 27.73 5.59
C HIS A 449 -1.11 26.35 5.04
N LYS A 450 -0.40 25.30 5.50
CA LYS A 450 -0.86 23.92 5.39
C LYS A 450 -2.20 23.86 6.13
N CYS A 451 -3.29 23.98 5.39
CA CYS A 451 -4.62 23.68 5.87
C CYS A 451 -4.60 22.21 6.34
N GLU A 452 -5.00 21.93 7.57
CA GLU A 452 -4.98 20.59 8.16
C GLU A 452 -6.09 19.73 7.52
N ASP A 453 -5.78 19.22 6.33
CA ASP A 453 -6.66 18.44 5.46
C ASP A 453 -6.94 17.03 6.03
N ASN A 454 -8.21 16.63 6.03
CA ASN A 454 -8.75 15.28 6.30
C ASN A 454 -8.44 14.64 7.66
N LEU A 455 -8.86 15.31 8.74
CA LEU A 455 -8.62 14.89 10.12
C LEU A 455 -9.28 13.54 10.49
N PHE A 456 -10.46 13.21 9.94
CA PHE A 456 -11.11 11.92 10.18
C PHE A 456 -10.26 10.76 9.67
N TYR A 457 -9.93 10.77 8.38
CA TYR A 457 -9.11 9.71 7.78
C TYR A 457 -7.76 9.61 8.48
N LYS A 458 -7.10 10.74 8.77
CA LYS A 458 -5.83 10.78 9.50
C LYS A 458 -5.97 10.13 10.89
N SER A 459 -7.04 10.44 11.62
CA SER A 459 -7.28 9.86 12.95
C SER A 459 -7.51 8.35 12.87
N VAL A 460 -8.33 7.90 11.91
CA VAL A 460 -8.56 6.47 11.65
C VAL A 460 -7.25 5.76 11.32
N THR A 461 -6.44 6.31 10.41
CA THR A 461 -5.17 5.69 10.00
C THR A 461 -4.18 5.61 11.15
N GLU A 462 -3.98 6.69 11.92
CA GLU A 462 -2.98 6.68 12.99
C GLU A 462 -3.41 5.81 14.19
N VAL A 463 -4.70 5.77 14.52
CA VAL A 463 -5.22 4.79 15.51
C VAL A 463 -4.91 3.36 15.06
N ASN A 464 -5.19 3.03 13.80
CA ASN A 464 -4.90 1.71 13.26
C ASN A 464 -3.39 1.41 13.22
N HIS A 465 -2.55 2.37 12.85
CA HIS A 465 -1.10 2.20 12.80
C HIS A 465 -0.54 1.86 14.19
N LEU A 466 -0.90 2.67 15.20
CA LEU A 466 -0.47 2.48 16.57
C LEU A 466 -1.00 1.15 17.14
N CYS A 467 -2.30 0.87 16.99
CA CYS A 467 -2.89 -0.36 17.50
C CYS A 467 -2.28 -1.61 16.85
N VAL A 468 -2.15 -1.64 15.52
CA VAL A 468 -1.55 -2.78 14.81
C VAL A 468 -0.08 -2.97 15.22
N LYS A 469 0.69 -1.88 15.35
CA LYS A 469 2.09 -1.96 15.79
C LYS A 469 2.20 -2.59 17.18
N GLU A 470 1.43 -2.10 18.15
CA GLU A 470 1.43 -2.63 19.53
C GLU A 470 0.99 -4.09 19.59
N GLN A 471 -0.11 -4.44 18.90
CA GLN A 471 -0.58 -5.84 18.82
C GLN A 471 0.51 -6.79 18.30
N VAL A 472 1.28 -6.37 17.28
CA VAL A 472 2.33 -7.22 16.71
C VAL A 472 3.52 -7.34 17.65
N LEU A 473 3.92 -6.24 18.31
CA LEU A 473 5.00 -6.26 19.30
C LEU A 473 4.66 -7.18 20.48
N ASP A 474 3.42 -7.16 20.96
CA ASP A 474 2.95 -8.03 22.03
C ASP A 474 2.95 -9.51 21.62
N ILE A 475 2.51 -9.84 20.39
CA ILE A 475 2.59 -11.22 19.89
C ILE A 475 4.05 -11.68 19.81
N ILE A 476 4.95 -10.85 19.29
CA ILE A 476 6.37 -11.18 19.23
C ILE A 476 6.92 -11.42 20.65
N HIS A 477 6.61 -10.54 21.59
CA HIS A 477 7.04 -10.66 22.97
C HIS A 477 6.59 -11.99 23.59
N ASN A 478 5.32 -12.35 23.44
CA ASN A 478 4.74 -13.59 23.98
C ASN A 478 5.25 -14.87 23.31
N VAL A 479 5.86 -14.78 22.12
CA VAL A 479 6.45 -15.94 21.44
C VAL A 479 7.95 -16.09 21.78
N LEU A 480 8.64 -14.98 22.04
CA LEU A 480 10.06 -14.98 22.37
C LEU A 480 10.36 -15.22 23.85
N HIS A 481 9.40 -14.95 24.75
CA HIS A 481 9.46 -15.15 26.19
C HIS A 481 8.41 -16.15 26.63
#